data_AF-A0ABD2N0Y6-F1
#
_entry.id   AF-A0ABD2N0Y6-F1
#
_cell.length_a   1.000
_cell.length_b   1.000
_cell.length_c   1.000
_cell.angle_alpha   90.00
_cell.angle_beta   90.00
_cell.angle_gamma   90.00
#
_symmetry.space_group_name_H-M   'P 1'
#
loop_
_entity.id
_entity.type
_entity.pdbx_description
1 polymer ?
#
loop_
_entity_poly.entity_id
_entity_poly.type
_entity_poly.pdbx_seq_one_letter_code
_entity_poly.pdbx_strand_id
1 'polypeptide(L)'
;MGIKYLWTILTPFCERKPLYGLQGITVAVDLSCWICEAQNISEYQVQPKMYLSLCKASELKYDTIAARNAIQFKGAKPKTDGVKTGKDRTRFHYVLKQCQEMLKYMGLVCLTGKGGAESFCTYLNQEGLVYGCISQDSDCFAYGAQVGSCVGVYDIRKATSSLGFGRNKIIALALLCGTDYSEGVQGLGKDCSLKLFEKYSDEEILDRMRQWRNQPSIFEEFERKLGDKNICKSCDHSGRVQSHNKTGCKTCGTSSGCDFSKYKEERLYQK
;
A
#
# COMPACT_ATOMS: atom_id res chain seq x y z
N MET A 1 -0.04 2.15 -7.74
CA MET A 1 0.96 2.89 -6.95
C MET A 1 0.52 2.90 -5.49
N GLY A 2 1.42 3.27 -4.56
CA GLY A 2 1.11 3.35 -3.13
C GLY A 2 1.31 2.07 -2.32
N ILE A 3 0.47 1.91 -1.29
CA ILE A 3 0.47 0.79 -0.35
C ILE A 3 0.30 -0.56 -1.06
N LYS A 4 1.28 -1.46 -0.86
CA LYS A 4 1.25 -2.79 -1.48
C LYS A 4 0.03 -3.57 -0.99
N TYR A 5 -0.65 -4.27 -1.91
CA TYR A 5 -1.83 -5.10 -1.70
C TYR A 5 -3.13 -4.37 -1.29
N LEU A 6 -3.10 -3.07 -1.02
CA LEU A 6 -4.30 -2.36 -0.55
C LEU A 6 -5.44 -2.42 -1.56
N TRP A 7 -5.18 -2.14 -2.84
CA TRP A 7 -6.21 -2.27 -3.88
C TRP A 7 -6.81 -3.67 -3.94
N THR A 8 -5.99 -4.72 -3.80
CA THR A 8 -6.47 -6.12 -3.81
C THR A 8 -7.40 -6.42 -2.63
N ILE A 9 -7.11 -5.84 -1.46
CA ILE A 9 -7.96 -5.96 -0.27
C ILE A 9 -9.27 -5.19 -0.45
N LEU A 10 -9.22 -4.02 -1.10
CA LEU A 10 -10.39 -3.17 -1.32
C LEU A 10 -11.23 -3.58 -2.54
N THR A 11 -10.73 -4.41 -3.46
CA THR A 11 -11.44 -4.87 -4.67
C THR A 11 -12.88 -5.34 -4.40
N PRO A 12 -13.18 -6.13 -3.35
CA PRO A 12 -14.56 -6.56 -3.07
C PRO A 12 -15.52 -5.41 -2.72
N PHE A 13 -15.00 -4.25 -2.30
CA PHE A 13 -15.77 -3.05 -1.95
C PHE A 13 -15.79 -2.00 -3.08
N CYS A 14 -15.26 -2.35 -4.25
CA CYS A 14 -15.25 -1.49 -5.42
C CYS A 14 -16.64 -1.40 -6.05
N GLU A 15 -17.16 -0.19 -6.16
CA GLU A 15 -18.38 0.08 -6.90
C GLU A 15 -18.06 0.65 -8.27
N ARG A 16 -18.49 -0.06 -9.32
CA ARG A 16 -18.46 0.50 -10.67
C ARG A 16 -19.66 1.43 -10.83
N LYS A 17 -19.38 2.72 -10.99
CA LYS A 17 -20.38 3.73 -11.30
C LYS A 17 -20.13 4.30 -12.69
N PRO A 18 -21.15 4.47 -13.52
CA PRO A 18 -21.01 5.18 -14.79
C PRO A 18 -20.76 6.67 -14.53
N LEU A 19 -20.06 7.34 -15.45
CA LEU A 19 -19.66 8.75 -15.27
C LEU A 19 -20.85 9.70 -15.07
N TYR A 20 -22.00 9.43 -15.70
CA TYR A 20 -23.22 10.25 -15.49
C TYR A 20 -23.72 10.17 -14.04
N GLY A 21 -23.42 9.09 -13.31
CA GLY A 21 -23.74 8.94 -11.90
C GLY A 21 -22.88 9.83 -10.99
N LEU A 22 -21.89 10.53 -11.56
CA LEU A 22 -21.07 11.53 -10.88
C LEU A 22 -21.50 12.96 -11.22
N GLN A 23 -22.61 13.14 -11.96
CA GLN A 23 -23.11 14.47 -12.29
C GLN A 23 -23.48 15.25 -11.03
N GLY A 24 -23.03 16.51 -10.96
CA GLY A 24 -23.25 17.40 -9.81
C GLY A 24 -22.35 17.10 -8.61
N ILE A 25 -21.42 16.14 -8.72
CA ILE A 25 -20.48 15.80 -7.66
C ILE A 25 -19.15 16.51 -7.90
N THR A 26 -18.65 17.21 -6.87
CA THR A 26 -17.30 17.78 -6.87
C THR A 26 -16.29 16.72 -6.38
N VAL A 27 -15.21 16.52 -7.13
CA VAL A 27 -14.13 15.58 -6.81
C VAL A 27 -12.78 16.29 -6.87
N ALA A 28 -11.81 15.87 -6.07
CA ALA A 28 -10.43 16.32 -6.18
C ALA A 28 -9.62 15.30 -6.98
N VAL A 29 -8.87 15.73 -8.00
CA VAL A 29 -8.08 14.83 -8.85
C VAL A 29 -6.59 15.10 -8.69
N ASP A 30 -5.78 14.07 -8.59
CA ASP A 30 -4.33 14.21 -8.62
C ASP A 30 -3.83 14.43 -10.08
N LEU A 31 -3.56 15.69 -10.44
CA LEU A 31 -3.03 16.04 -11.77
C LEU A 31 -1.63 15.49 -12.00
N SER A 32 -0.82 15.35 -10.95
CA SER A 32 0.54 14.83 -11.09
C SER A 32 0.51 13.36 -11.53
N CYS A 33 -0.44 12.58 -11.00
CA CYS A 33 -0.67 11.21 -11.42
C CYS A 33 -1.13 11.13 -12.88
N TRP A 34 -2.06 11.98 -13.30
CA TRP A 34 -2.55 12.02 -14.68
C TRP A 34 -1.49 12.41 -15.71
N ILE A 35 -0.64 13.39 -15.41
CA ILE A 35 0.46 13.76 -16.31
C ILE A 35 1.43 12.59 -16.47
N CYS A 36 1.79 11.95 -15.35
CA CYS A 36 2.68 10.78 -15.37
C CYS A 36 2.06 9.63 -16.17
N GLU A 37 0.76 9.37 -16.01
CA GLU A 37 0.05 8.34 -16.77
C GLU A 37 0.04 8.67 -18.27
N ALA A 38 -0.38 9.88 -18.66
CA ALA A 38 -0.44 10.31 -20.05
C ALA A 38 0.91 10.25 -20.77
N GLN A 39 2.01 10.51 -20.05
CA GLN A 39 3.37 10.41 -20.61
C GLN A 39 3.84 8.96 -20.85
N ASN A 40 3.19 7.97 -20.22
CA ASN A 40 3.52 6.56 -20.32
C ASN A 40 2.53 5.78 -21.21
N ILE A 41 1.49 6.43 -21.74
CA ILE A 41 0.50 5.84 -22.65
C ILE A 41 1.04 5.84 -24.09
N SER A 42 0.94 4.69 -24.77
CA SER A 42 1.29 4.53 -26.19
C SER A 42 0.13 4.79 -27.16
N GLU A 43 -1.14 4.80 -26.69
CA GLU A 43 -2.35 4.96 -27.52
C GLU A 43 -3.38 5.89 -26.86
N TYR A 44 -3.81 6.93 -27.56
CA TYR A 44 -4.70 7.98 -27.03
C TYR A 44 -6.19 7.61 -27.12
N GLN A 45 -6.92 7.72 -26.00
CA GLN A 45 -8.37 7.97 -25.98
C GLN A 45 -8.68 9.16 -25.05
N VAL A 46 -9.49 10.11 -25.53
CA VAL A 46 -9.79 11.38 -24.85
C VAL A 46 -11.13 11.30 -24.11
N GLN A 47 -11.17 11.75 -22.85
CA GLN A 47 -12.39 11.93 -22.05
C GLN A 47 -12.34 13.29 -21.34
N PRO A 48 -13.39 14.13 -21.38
CA PRO A 48 -13.34 15.49 -20.82
C PRO A 48 -13.97 15.65 -19.42
N LYS A 49 -13.40 16.62 -18.67
CA LYS A 49 -13.85 17.32 -17.44
C LYS A 49 -13.55 16.68 -16.08
N MET A 50 -12.57 17.24 -15.33
CA MET A 50 -12.38 17.02 -13.88
C MET A 50 -11.64 18.20 -13.21
N TYR A 51 -11.78 18.34 -11.88
CA TYR A 51 -11.12 19.38 -11.06
C TYR A 51 -9.84 18.85 -10.40
N LEU A 52 -8.73 19.58 -10.50
CA LEU A 52 -7.39 19.02 -10.32
C LEU A 52 -6.57 19.73 -9.23
N SER A 53 -5.85 18.93 -8.45
CA SER A 53 -4.99 19.30 -7.34
C SER A 53 -3.52 19.06 -7.71
N LEU A 54 -2.65 19.98 -7.27
CA LEU A 54 -1.24 20.06 -7.63
C LEU A 54 -0.37 20.11 -6.36
N CYS A 55 0.57 19.19 -6.17
CA CYS A 55 1.57 19.37 -5.11
C CYS A 55 2.95 18.73 -5.43
N LYS A 56 3.93 18.94 -4.56
CA LYS A 56 5.33 18.48 -4.70
C LYS A 56 5.62 17.29 -3.76
N ALA A 57 6.30 16.25 -4.25
CA ALA A 57 6.69 15.10 -3.43
C ALA A 57 7.52 15.49 -2.20
N SER A 58 7.23 14.87 -1.05
CA SER A 58 7.93 15.09 0.23
C SER A 58 9.32 14.46 0.27
N GLU A 59 10.21 15.01 1.10
CA GLU A 59 11.61 14.53 1.27
C GLU A 59 11.68 13.05 1.69
N LEU A 60 10.77 12.58 2.54
CA LEU A 60 10.68 11.18 3.01
C LEU A 60 10.49 10.15 1.87
N LYS A 61 10.06 10.56 0.67
CA LYS A 61 9.86 9.64 -0.47
C LYS A 61 11.17 9.38 -1.23
N TYR A 62 12.19 10.23 -1.04
CA TYR A 62 13.39 10.22 -1.88
C TYR A 62 14.25 8.96 -1.68
N ASP A 63 14.47 8.55 -0.44
CA ASP A 63 15.33 7.41 -0.12
C ASP A 63 14.72 6.10 -0.63
N THR A 64 13.40 5.94 -0.49
CA THR A 64 12.65 4.77 -0.99
C THR A 64 12.62 4.75 -2.52
N ILE A 65 12.42 5.89 -3.19
CA ILE A 65 12.54 5.99 -4.65
C ILE A 65 13.96 5.62 -5.10
N ALA A 66 15.00 6.08 -4.39
CA ALA A 66 16.39 5.77 -4.71
C ALA A 66 16.71 4.27 -4.53
N ALA A 67 16.25 3.67 -3.44
CA ALA A 67 16.40 2.24 -3.17
C ALA A 67 15.70 1.38 -4.23
N ARG A 68 14.46 1.73 -4.59
CA ARG A 68 13.69 1.03 -5.64
C ARG A 68 14.35 1.13 -7.00
N ASN A 69 14.87 2.30 -7.36
CA ASN A 69 15.65 2.49 -8.60
C ASN A 69 16.92 1.63 -8.57
N ALA A 70 17.64 1.56 -7.44
CA ALA A 70 18.83 0.71 -7.33
C ALA A 70 18.49 -0.77 -7.57
N ILE A 71 17.35 -1.26 -7.08
CA ILE A 71 16.89 -2.64 -7.32
C ILE A 71 16.48 -2.83 -8.79
N GLN A 72 15.65 -1.93 -9.33
CA GLN A 72 15.13 -2.00 -10.70
C GLN A 72 16.24 -1.98 -11.76
N PHE A 73 17.31 -1.21 -11.52
CA PHE A 73 18.44 -1.10 -12.43
C PHE A 73 19.65 -1.96 -11.99
N LYS A 74 19.49 -2.88 -11.03
CA LYS A 74 20.57 -3.76 -10.51
C LYS A 74 21.85 -2.99 -10.12
N GLY A 75 21.69 -1.80 -9.53
CA GLY A 75 22.78 -0.91 -9.15
C GLY A 75 23.43 -0.14 -10.30
N ALA A 76 23.04 -0.40 -11.55
CA ALA A 76 23.41 0.48 -12.66
C ALA A 76 22.59 1.77 -12.58
N LYS A 77 23.22 2.94 -12.81
CA LYS A 77 22.42 4.11 -13.17
C LYS A 77 21.61 3.76 -14.42
N PRO A 78 20.35 4.22 -14.57
CA PRO A 78 19.65 4.14 -15.84
C PRO A 78 20.61 4.61 -16.93
N LYS A 79 20.73 3.86 -18.04
CA LYS A 79 21.55 4.28 -19.18
C LYS A 79 20.98 5.62 -19.68
N THR A 80 21.53 6.71 -19.17
CA THR A 80 21.35 8.02 -19.74
C THR A 80 22.38 8.10 -20.84
N ASP A 81 21.94 8.05 -22.11
CA ASP A 81 22.78 8.35 -23.28
C ASP A 81 23.20 9.84 -23.25
N GLY A 82 23.95 10.26 -22.21
CA GLY A 82 24.30 11.65 -21.94
C GLY A 82 23.17 12.55 -21.39
N VAL A 83 21.95 12.04 -21.19
CA VAL A 83 20.81 12.86 -20.73
C VAL A 83 20.80 13.01 -19.20
N LYS A 84 21.20 14.18 -18.70
CA LYS A 84 21.11 14.53 -17.27
C LYS A 84 19.69 14.31 -16.71
N THR A 85 19.55 13.48 -15.66
CA THR A 85 18.29 13.18 -14.93
C THR A 85 17.58 14.40 -14.33
N GLY A 86 18.22 15.57 -14.30
CA GLY A 86 17.58 16.85 -13.95
C GLY A 86 16.63 17.41 -15.02
N LYS A 87 16.74 16.97 -16.29
CA LYS A 87 15.88 17.44 -17.37
C LYS A 87 14.44 16.93 -17.25
N ASP A 88 14.23 15.69 -16.79
CA ASP A 88 12.89 15.10 -16.69
C ASP A 88 12.01 15.77 -15.63
N ARG A 89 12.56 16.08 -14.45
CA ARG A 89 11.81 16.85 -13.44
C ARG A 89 11.52 18.27 -13.90
N THR A 90 12.44 18.89 -14.63
CA THR A 90 12.22 20.24 -15.17
C THR A 90 11.13 20.21 -16.25
N ARG A 91 11.16 19.20 -17.13
CA ARG A 91 10.13 18.95 -18.14
C ARG A 91 8.78 18.64 -17.51
N PHE A 92 8.74 17.81 -16.47
CA PHE A 92 7.51 17.51 -15.73
C PHE A 92 6.89 18.77 -15.14
N HIS A 93 7.67 19.60 -14.42
CA HIS A 93 7.16 20.86 -13.88
C HIS A 93 6.69 21.82 -14.98
N TYR A 94 7.36 21.83 -16.14
CA TYR A 94 6.92 22.61 -17.29
C TYR A 94 5.55 22.13 -17.80
N VAL A 95 5.40 20.83 -18.07
CA VAL A 95 4.12 20.24 -18.51
C VAL A 95 3.02 20.49 -17.48
N LEU A 96 3.33 20.34 -16.20
CA LEU A 96 2.41 20.60 -15.10
C LEU A 96 1.90 22.04 -15.09
N LYS A 97 2.78 23.03 -15.33
CA LYS A 97 2.36 24.44 -15.49
C LYS A 97 1.49 24.65 -16.73
N GLN A 98 1.83 24.04 -17.86
CA GLN A 98 1.04 24.14 -19.09
C GLN A 98 -0.37 23.55 -18.91
N CYS A 99 -0.47 22.39 -18.26
CA CYS A 99 -1.76 21.80 -17.90
C CYS A 99 -2.55 22.72 -16.95
N GLN A 100 -1.89 23.32 -15.96
CA GLN A 100 -2.53 24.26 -15.05
C GLN A 100 -3.10 25.49 -15.77
N GLU A 101 -2.36 26.07 -16.72
CA GLU A 101 -2.82 27.20 -17.54
C GLU A 101 -4.00 26.80 -18.45
N MET A 102 -3.90 25.65 -19.10
CA MET A 102 -4.99 25.09 -19.93
C MET A 102 -6.27 24.91 -19.10
N LEU A 103 -6.19 24.28 -17.93
CA LEU A 103 -7.33 24.05 -17.05
C LEU A 103 -7.96 25.37 -16.59
N LYS A 104 -7.12 26.39 -16.32
CA LYS A 104 -7.61 27.74 -16.00
C LYS A 104 -8.42 28.35 -17.15
N TYR A 105 -7.96 28.21 -18.40
CA TYR A 105 -8.73 28.66 -19.57
C TYR A 105 -10.02 27.87 -19.79
N MET A 106 -10.05 26.59 -19.38
CA MET A 106 -11.25 25.76 -19.39
C MET A 106 -12.24 26.08 -18.24
N GLY A 107 -11.92 27.05 -17.38
CA GLY A 107 -12.75 27.42 -16.23
C GLY A 107 -12.67 26.47 -15.05
N LEU A 108 -11.62 25.64 -14.98
CA LEU A 108 -11.38 24.71 -13.87
C LEU A 108 -10.43 25.33 -12.84
N VAL A 109 -10.69 25.04 -11.57
CA VAL A 109 -9.86 25.51 -10.46
C VAL A 109 -8.72 24.51 -10.22
N CYS A 110 -7.50 25.02 -10.25
CA CYS A 110 -6.30 24.28 -9.87
C CYS A 110 -5.80 24.79 -8.52
N LEU A 111 -5.77 23.91 -7.52
CA LEU A 111 -5.30 24.24 -6.18
C LEU A 111 -3.90 23.67 -5.95
N THR A 112 -3.06 24.44 -5.26
CA THR A 112 -1.71 24.02 -4.89
C THR A 112 -1.58 23.90 -3.38
N GLY A 113 -1.27 22.69 -2.90
CA GLY A 113 -1.06 22.40 -1.48
C GLY A 113 0.40 22.22 -1.09
N LYS A 114 0.67 22.20 0.22
CA LYS A 114 1.94 21.71 0.78
C LYS A 114 1.88 20.18 0.86
N GLY A 115 2.98 19.48 0.58
CA GLY A 115 3.05 18.02 0.64
C GLY A 115 2.68 17.34 -0.68
N GLY A 116 2.27 16.07 -0.64
CA GLY A 116 1.85 15.31 -1.84
C GLY A 116 0.44 15.66 -2.29
N ALA A 117 0.15 15.53 -3.59
CA ALA A 117 -1.15 15.90 -4.15
C ALA A 117 -2.33 15.12 -3.54
N GLU A 118 -2.11 13.84 -3.25
CA GLU A 118 -3.08 12.97 -2.56
C GLU A 118 -3.41 13.45 -1.14
N SER A 119 -2.40 13.95 -0.41
CA SER A 119 -2.60 14.44 0.94
C SER A 119 -3.50 15.68 0.95
N PHE A 120 -3.34 16.56 -0.03
CA PHE A 120 -4.19 17.74 -0.19
C PHE A 120 -5.59 17.37 -0.71
N CYS A 121 -5.70 16.43 -1.66
CA CYS A 121 -7.02 15.91 -2.08
C CYS A 121 -7.79 15.32 -0.90
N THR A 122 -7.09 14.57 -0.04
CA THR A 122 -7.65 13.96 1.15
C THR A 122 -8.13 15.01 2.14
N TYR A 123 -7.35 16.06 2.36
CA TYR A 123 -7.76 17.20 3.19
C TYR A 123 -9.08 17.81 2.69
N LEU A 124 -9.19 18.09 1.39
CA LEU A 124 -10.43 18.61 0.80
C LEU A 124 -11.62 17.65 1.00
N ASN A 125 -11.38 16.34 0.96
CA ASN A 125 -12.41 15.33 1.19
C ASN A 125 -12.85 15.29 2.66
N GLN A 126 -11.91 15.41 3.60
CA GLN A 126 -12.20 15.43 5.03
C GLN A 126 -12.96 16.69 5.46
N GLU A 127 -12.64 17.84 4.87
CA GLU A 127 -13.36 19.11 5.09
C GLU A 127 -14.74 19.16 4.39
N GLY A 128 -15.12 18.11 3.66
CA GLY A 128 -16.41 18.04 2.96
C GLY A 128 -16.52 18.97 1.74
N LEU A 129 -15.40 19.53 1.26
CA LEU A 129 -15.35 20.38 0.07
C LEU A 129 -15.47 19.57 -1.22
N VAL A 130 -15.06 18.30 -1.18
CA VAL A 130 -15.19 17.35 -2.28
C VAL A 130 -15.74 16.01 -1.78
N TYR A 131 -16.49 15.33 -2.63
CA TYR A 131 -17.06 14.02 -2.34
C TYR A 131 -16.00 12.92 -2.20
N GLY A 132 -14.91 13.01 -2.97
CA GLY A 132 -13.85 12.03 -2.97
C GLY A 132 -12.63 12.44 -3.80
N CYS A 133 -11.60 11.60 -3.73
CA CYS A 133 -10.34 11.79 -4.42
C CYS A 133 -10.23 10.85 -5.63
N ILE A 134 -9.78 11.35 -6.77
CA ILE A 134 -9.42 10.55 -7.94
C ILE A 134 -7.89 10.43 -7.96
N SER A 135 -7.40 9.23 -7.65
CA SER A 135 -5.99 8.88 -7.61
C SER A 135 -5.82 7.38 -7.90
N GLN A 136 -4.81 7.03 -8.70
CA GLN A 136 -4.37 5.63 -8.86
C GLN A 136 -3.44 5.17 -7.74
N ASP A 137 -3.00 6.12 -6.92
CA ASP A 137 -2.18 5.90 -5.76
C ASP A 137 -3.10 5.72 -4.53
N SER A 138 -2.82 4.66 -3.78
CA SER A 138 -3.65 4.21 -2.66
C SER A 138 -3.23 4.85 -1.33
N ASP A 139 -2.14 5.62 -1.34
CA ASP A 139 -1.65 6.37 -0.18
C ASP A 139 -2.71 7.38 0.32
N CYS A 140 -3.61 7.85 -0.57
CA CYS A 140 -4.78 8.67 -0.20
C CYS A 140 -5.61 8.09 0.98
N PHE A 141 -5.76 6.76 1.08
CA PHE A 141 -6.49 6.16 2.20
C PHE A 141 -5.70 6.21 3.52
N ALA A 142 -4.37 6.14 3.49
CA ALA A 142 -3.55 6.34 4.69
C ALA A 142 -3.57 7.80 5.16
N TYR A 143 -3.65 8.77 4.23
CA TYR A 143 -3.93 10.17 4.55
C TYR A 143 -5.33 10.36 5.16
N GLY A 144 -6.25 9.43 4.92
CA GLY A 144 -7.58 9.37 5.51
C GLY A 144 -8.71 9.80 4.57
N ALA A 145 -8.54 9.62 3.27
CA ALA A 145 -9.63 9.80 2.31
C ALA A 145 -10.76 8.83 2.64
N GLN A 146 -12.00 9.31 2.64
CA GLN A 146 -13.17 8.46 2.85
C GLN A 146 -13.58 7.76 1.56
N VAL A 147 -13.46 8.49 0.44
CA VAL A 147 -13.81 7.99 -0.89
C VAL A 147 -12.64 8.20 -1.84
N GLY A 148 -12.16 7.12 -2.46
CA GLY A 148 -11.10 7.14 -3.46
C GLY A 148 -11.55 6.49 -4.77
N SER A 149 -10.97 6.90 -5.90
CA SER A 149 -11.32 6.37 -7.22
C SER A 149 -10.09 6.23 -8.11
N CYS A 150 -9.94 5.06 -8.72
CA CYS A 150 -8.90 4.73 -9.71
C CYS A 150 -9.52 4.19 -11.00
N VAL A 151 -10.24 3.06 -10.91
CA VAL A 151 -11.05 2.44 -11.98
C VAL A 151 -12.51 2.23 -11.54
N GLY A 152 -12.78 2.40 -10.26
CA GLY A 152 -14.09 2.35 -9.62
C GLY A 152 -14.05 3.11 -8.30
N VAL A 153 -15.22 3.29 -7.69
CA VAL A 153 -15.39 4.07 -6.46
C VAL A 153 -15.21 3.16 -5.26
N TYR A 154 -14.27 3.51 -4.40
CA TYR A 154 -13.98 2.81 -3.15
C TYR A 154 -14.37 3.70 -1.99
N ASP A 155 -15.31 3.22 -1.17
CA ASP A 155 -15.72 3.86 0.07
C ASP A 155 -15.14 3.07 1.24
N ILE A 156 -14.16 3.65 1.93
CA ILE A 156 -13.46 2.94 3.01
C ILE A 156 -14.40 2.60 4.16
N ARG A 157 -15.49 3.37 4.35
CA ARG A 157 -16.47 3.14 5.43
C ARG A 157 -17.15 1.78 5.26
N LYS A 158 -17.31 1.30 4.03
CA LYS A 158 -17.87 -0.03 3.74
C LYS A 158 -16.90 -1.14 4.14
N ALA A 159 -15.61 -0.96 3.84
CA ALA A 159 -14.56 -1.89 4.27
C ALA A 159 -14.41 -1.90 5.79
N THR A 160 -14.44 -0.73 6.44
CA THR A 160 -14.43 -0.62 7.90
C THR A 160 -15.61 -1.33 8.53
N SER A 161 -16.82 -1.12 8.01
CA SER A 161 -18.04 -1.73 8.59
C SER A 161 -18.10 -3.24 8.37
N SER A 162 -17.57 -3.75 7.24
CA SER A 162 -17.68 -5.17 6.89
C SER A 162 -16.53 -6.04 7.41
N LEU A 163 -15.31 -5.49 7.43
CA LEU A 163 -14.09 -6.24 7.80
C LEU A 163 -13.40 -5.69 9.06
N GLY A 164 -13.92 -4.63 9.66
CA GLY A 164 -13.18 -3.89 10.68
C GLY A 164 -11.85 -3.37 10.15
N PHE A 165 -11.76 -3.08 8.83
CA PHE A 165 -10.55 -2.66 8.14
C PHE A 165 -10.58 -1.14 7.93
N GLY A 166 -10.11 -0.41 8.94
CA GLY A 166 -10.10 1.05 8.96
C GLY A 166 -8.73 1.64 8.63
N ARG A 167 -8.57 2.93 8.95
CA ARG A 167 -7.37 3.70 8.59
C ARG A 167 -6.14 3.18 9.32
N ASN A 168 -6.26 2.74 10.57
CA ASN A 168 -5.11 2.27 11.33
C ASN A 168 -4.56 0.96 10.78
N LYS A 169 -5.43 0.03 10.34
CA LYS A 169 -5.02 -1.17 9.62
C LYS A 169 -4.44 -0.87 8.24
N ILE A 170 -4.92 0.17 7.56
CA ILE A 170 -4.28 0.65 6.31
C ILE A 170 -2.86 1.13 6.59
N ILE A 171 -2.65 1.93 7.63
CA ILE A 171 -1.31 2.39 8.05
C ILE A 171 -0.43 1.20 8.46
N ALA A 172 -0.98 0.26 9.24
CA ALA A 172 -0.29 -0.97 9.61
C ALA A 172 0.12 -1.79 8.37
N LEU A 173 -0.77 -1.91 7.38
CA LEU A 173 -0.47 -2.57 6.11
C LEU A 173 0.66 -1.86 5.36
N ALA A 174 0.67 -0.53 5.33
CA ALA A 174 1.74 0.25 4.72
C ALA A 174 3.09 -0.01 5.39
N LEU A 175 3.13 -0.07 6.72
CA LEU A 175 4.34 -0.37 7.49
C LEU A 175 4.83 -1.82 7.30
N LEU A 176 3.90 -2.78 7.21
CA LEU A 176 4.23 -4.21 7.11
C LEU A 176 4.59 -4.64 5.70
N CYS A 177 3.78 -4.27 4.70
CA CYS A 177 3.97 -4.71 3.31
C CYS A 177 4.74 -3.71 2.46
N GLY A 178 4.83 -2.47 2.92
CA GLY A 178 5.52 -1.39 2.23
C GLY A 178 4.58 -0.46 1.47
N THR A 179 5.12 0.73 1.24
CA THR A 179 4.53 1.91 0.59
C THR A 179 5.66 2.62 -0.16
N ASP A 180 5.35 3.68 -0.89
CA ASP A 180 6.37 4.53 -1.49
C ASP A 180 7.26 5.26 -0.45
N TYR A 181 6.92 5.19 0.85
CA TYR A 181 7.72 5.72 1.95
C TYR A 181 8.59 4.68 2.67
N SER A 182 8.34 3.38 2.48
CA SER A 182 9.04 2.31 3.18
C SER A 182 8.95 1.00 2.40
N GLU A 183 10.03 0.24 2.32
CA GLU A 183 10.04 -1.07 1.66
C GLU A 183 9.13 -2.11 2.35
N GLY A 184 8.77 -1.86 3.62
CA GLY A 184 8.05 -2.80 4.48
C GLY A 184 8.97 -3.83 5.14
N VAL A 185 8.38 -4.86 5.74
CA VAL A 185 9.09 -5.96 6.38
C VAL A 185 9.28 -7.09 5.38
N GLN A 186 10.52 -7.53 5.21
CA GLN A 186 10.86 -8.59 4.26
C GLN A 186 10.13 -9.90 4.60
N GLY A 187 9.52 -10.51 3.59
CA GLY A 187 8.80 -11.79 3.74
C GLY A 187 7.37 -11.66 4.25
N LEU A 188 6.89 -10.45 4.59
CA LEU A 188 5.48 -10.22 4.91
C LEU A 188 4.69 -9.86 3.65
N GLY A 189 3.58 -10.57 3.45
CA GLY A 189 2.65 -10.36 2.35
C GLY A 189 1.20 -10.26 2.82
N LYS A 190 0.29 -10.04 1.87
CA LYS A 190 -1.15 -9.81 2.09
C LYS A 190 -1.76 -10.78 3.11
N ASP A 191 -1.60 -12.09 2.91
CA ASP A 191 -2.28 -13.10 3.72
C ASP A 191 -1.77 -13.15 5.17
N CYS A 192 -0.51 -12.78 5.40
CA CYS A 192 0.04 -12.69 6.75
C CYS A 192 -0.51 -11.45 7.47
N SER A 193 -0.57 -10.30 6.77
CA SER A 193 -1.15 -9.07 7.32
C SER A 193 -2.64 -9.23 7.63
N LEU A 194 -3.42 -9.90 6.76
CA LEU A 194 -4.85 -10.15 7.00
C LEU A 194 -5.07 -11.02 8.24
N LYS A 195 -4.28 -12.09 8.44
CA LYS A 195 -4.33 -12.90 9.67
C LYS A 195 -4.01 -12.10 10.94
N LEU A 196 -3.13 -11.10 10.83
CA LEU A 196 -2.85 -10.21 11.95
C LEU A 196 -4.07 -9.29 12.22
N PHE A 197 -4.69 -8.77 11.17
CA PHE A 197 -5.86 -7.89 11.28
C PHE A 197 -7.14 -8.60 11.72
N GLU A 198 -7.22 -9.92 11.61
CA GLU A 198 -8.28 -10.73 12.23
C GLU A 198 -8.12 -10.81 13.76
N LYS A 199 -6.89 -10.69 14.28
CA LYS A 199 -6.61 -10.83 15.73
C LYS A 199 -6.80 -9.55 16.53
N TYR A 200 -6.67 -8.39 15.90
CA TYR A 200 -6.69 -7.09 16.57
C TYR A 200 -7.69 -6.15 15.88
N SER A 201 -8.35 -5.31 16.68
CA SER A 201 -9.23 -4.25 16.16
C SER A 201 -8.44 -3.17 15.39
N ASP A 202 -9.13 -2.27 14.69
CA ASP A 202 -8.47 -1.16 14.00
C ASP A 202 -7.82 -0.21 15.01
N GLU A 203 -8.42 -0.03 16.17
CA GLU A 203 -7.97 0.88 17.22
C GLU A 203 -6.70 0.35 17.91
N GLU A 204 -6.60 -0.96 18.13
CA GLU A 204 -5.50 -1.57 18.88
C GLU A 204 -4.27 -1.89 18.04
N ILE A 205 -4.41 -2.05 16.71
CA ILE A 205 -3.35 -2.61 15.87
C ILE A 205 -2.04 -1.82 15.94
N LEU A 206 -2.11 -0.48 15.94
CA LEU A 206 -0.92 0.36 15.96
C LEU A 206 -0.25 0.34 17.33
N ASP A 207 -1.02 0.29 18.41
CA ASP A 207 -0.48 0.18 19.76
C ASP A 207 0.17 -1.18 19.97
N ARG A 208 -0.43 -2.25 19.45
CA ARG A 208 0.19 -3.57 19.44
C ARG A 208 1.52 -3.57 18.70
N MET A 209 1.59 -2.94 17.52
CA MET A 209 2.84 -2.81 16.77
C MET A 209 3.89 -1.98 17.52
N ARG A 210 3.50 -0.94 18.24
CA ARG A 210 4.41 -0.12 19.06
C ARG A 210 4.99 -0.93 20.22
N GLN A 211 4.20 -1.78 20.87
CA GLN A 211 4.64 -2.63 21.98
C GLN A 211 5.76 -3.59 21.57
N TRP A 212 5.84 -4.00 20.30
CA TRP A 212 6.91 -4.89 19.82
C TRP A 212 8.31 -4.29 20.05
N ARG A 213 8.44 -2.95 20.00
CA ARG A 213 9.72 -2.28 20.29
C ARG A 213 10.19 -2.45 21.74
N ASN A 214 9.27 -2.72 22.66
CA ASN A 214 9.55 -2.79 24.10
C ASN A 214 9.75 -4.23 24.59
N GLN A 215 9.69 -5.23 23.71
CA GLN A 215 9.81 -6.65 24.06
C GLN A 215 10.91 -7.38 23.25
N PRO A 216 12.14 -6.82 23.15
CA PRO A 216 13.19 -7.40 22.30
C PRO A 216 13.53 -8.84 22.68
N SER A 217 13.56 -9.17 23.98
CA SER A 217 13.90 -10.50 24.50
C SER A 217 12.97 -11.61 23.99
N ILE A 218 11.68 -11.32 23.84
CA ILE A 218 10.69 -12.28 23.33
C ILE A 218 10.97 -12.57 21.84
N PHE A 219 11.31 -11.54 21.07
CA PHE A 219 11.59 -11.70 19.65
C PHE A 219 12.95 -12.34 19.38
N GLU A 220 13.97 -12.05 20.19
CA GLU A 220 15.25 -12.77 20.17
C GLU A 220 15.06 -14.26 20.47
N GLU A 221 14.18 -14.61 21.42
CA GLU A 221 13.84 -16.01 21.68
C GLU A 221 13.13 -16.65 20.48
N PHE A 222 12.19 -15.95 19.85
CA PHE A 222 11.53 -16.44 18.64
C PHE A 222 12.50 -16.61 17.46
N GLU A 223 13.43 -15.67 17.25
CA GLU A 223 14.47 -15.78 16.24
C GLU A 223 15.39 -16.97 16.51
N ARG A 224 15.78 -17.18 17.77
CA ARG A 224 16.56 -18.35 18.18
C ARG A 224 15.82 -19.66 17.89
N LYS A 225 14.52 -19.74 18.20
CA LYS A 225 13.69 -20.91 17.88
C LYS A 225 13.57 -21.14 16.37
N LEU A 226 13.37 -20.08 15.58
CA LEU A 226 13.30 -20.16 14.12
C LEU A 226 14.65 -20.53 13.47
N GLY A 227 15.76 -20.18 14.12
CA GLY A 227 17.13 -20.51 13.73
C GLY A 227 17.58 -21.91 14.15
N ASP A 228 16.86 -22.56 15.07
CA ASP A 228 17.23 -23.89 15.55
C ASP A 228 17.02 -24.95 14.46
N LYS A 229 18.13 -25.49 13.95
CA LYS A 229 18.13 -26.53 12.91
C LYS A 229 17.56 -27.86 13.42
N ASN A 230 17.42 -28.03 14.73
CA ASN A 230 16.81 -29.21 15.35
C ASN A 230 15.31 -29.05 15.58
N ILE A 231 14.68 -27.99 15.08
CA ILE A 231 13.23 -27.80 15.09
C ILE A 231 12.69 -27.90 13.66
N CYS A 232 11.61 -28.67 13.48
CA CYS A 232 11.02 -28.89 12.18
C CYS A 232 10.18 -27.68 11.77
N LYS A 233 10.56 -26.95 10.73
CA LYS A 233 9.81 -25.76 10.27
C LYS A 233 8.37 -26.05 9.80
N SER A 234 8.01 -27.32 9.57
CA SER A 234 6.67 -27.74 9.15
C SER A 234 5.73 -28.09 10.31
N CYS A 235 6.22 -28.43 11.50
CA CYS A 235 5.35 -28.73 12.65
C CYS A 235 5.89 -28.23 13.99
N ASP A 236 7.02 -27.53 13.99
CA ASP A 236 7.77 -27.01 15.14
C ASP A 236 8.14 -28.02 16.22
N HIS A 237 7.99 -29.31 15.93
CA HIS A 237 8.45 -30.38 16.81
C HIS A 237 9.94 -30.64 16.61
N SER A 238 10.57 -31.21 17.65
CA SER A 238 11.98 -31.59 17.60
C SER A 238 12.27 -32.55 16.44
N GLY A 239 13.32 -32.25 15.68
CA GLY A 239 13.79 -32.96 14.50
C GLY A 239 13.91 -32.08 13.26
N ARG A 240 14.77 -32.46 12.32
CA ARG A 240 14.91 -31.77 11.03
C ARG A 240 13.71 -32.09 10.12
N VAL A 241 13.29 -31.13 9.30
CA VAL A 241 12.25 -31.33 8.27
C VAL A 241 12.54 -32.54 7.39
N GLN A 242 13.81 -32.72 6.98
CA GLN A 242 14.24 -33.88 6.19
C GLN A 242 14.07 -35.21 6.93
N SER A 243 14.22 -35.22 8.26
CA SER A 243 14.01 -36.41 9.08
C SER A 243 12.53 -36.73 9.14
N HIS A 244 11.68 -35.73 9.43
CA HIS A 244 10.24 -35.94 9.51
C HIS A 244 9.65 -36.37 8.17
N ASN A 245 10.15 -35.87 7.04
CA ASN A 245 9.73 -36.34 5.72
C ASN A 245 10.00 -37.83 5.48
N LYS A 246 11.05 -38.40 6.09
CA LYS A 246 11.42 -39.81 5.92
C LYS A 246 10.78 -40.74 6.95
N THR A 247 10.78 -40.34 8.22
CA THR A 247 10.41 -41.21 9.35
C THR A 247 9.11 -40.79 10.04
N GLY A 248 8.47 -39.73 9.55
CA GLY A 248 7.30 -39.12 10.20
C GLY A 248 7.65 -38.33 11.45
N CYS A 249 6.64 -37.73 12.06
CA CYS A 249 6.76 -36.98 13.30
C CYS A 249 5.93 -37.66 14.38
N LYS A 250 6.60 -38.12 15.46
CA LYS A 250 5.94 -38.79 16.60
C LYS A 250 4.87 -37.92 17.23
N THR A 251 5.12 -36.62 17.37
CA THR A 251 4.19 -35.68 18.00
C THR A 251 3.00 -35.34 17.09
N CYS A 252 3.18 -35.30 15.76
CA CYS A 252 2.05 -35.20 14.83
C CYS A 252 1.28 -36.51 14.69
N GLY A 253 1.85 -37.64 15.12
CA GLY A 253 1.31 -38.98 14.87
C GLY A 253 1.41 -39.44 13.41
N THR A 254 2.34 -38.86 12.63
CA THR A 254 2.52 -39.20 11.20
C THR A 254 3.61 -40.26 11.01
N SER A 255 3.42 -41.18 10.07
CA SER A 255 4.42 -42.19 9.68
C SER A 255 5.38 -41.69 8.60
N SER A 256 5.01 -40.65 7.85
CA SER A 256 5.87 -39.89 6.94
C SER A 256 5.37 -38.44 6.84
N GLY A 257 6.30 -37.48 6.75
CA GLY A 257 5.97 -36.05 6.72
C GLY A 257 5.43 -35.51 8.05
N CYS A 258 4.81 -34.32 7.99
CA CYS A 258 4.22 -33.63 9.14
C CYS A 258 2.77 -33.25 8.85
N ASP A 259 1.92 -33.27 9.88
CA ASP A 259 0.58 -32.67 9.82
C ASP A 259 0.65 -31.20 10.24
N PHE A 260 0.59 -30.30 9.26
CA PHE A 260 0.64 -28.85 9.48
C PHE A 260 -0.68 -28.30 10.06
N SER A 261 -1.80 -28.99 9.85
CA SER A 261 -3.14 -28.47 10.15
C SER A 261 -3.41 -28.44 11.65
N LYS A 262 -3.12 -29.53 12.36
CA LYS A 262 -3.29 -29.61 13.84
C LYS A 262 -2.44 -28.58 14.58
N TYR A 263 -1.20 -28.43 14.15
CA TYR A 263 -0.24 -27.57 14.82
C TYR A 263 -0.47 -26.06 14.56
N LYS A 264 -1.02 -25.71 13.39
CA LYS A 264 -1.43 -24.34 13.05
C LYS A 264 -2.54 -23.84 13.99
N GLU A 265 -3.48 -24.70 14.35
CA GLU A 265 -4.56 -24.37 15.29
C GLU A 265 -4.00 -24.14 16.70
N GLU A 266 -3.10 -25.00 17.19
CA GLU A 266 -2.47 -24.82 18.50
C GLU A 266 -1.71 -23.49 18.64
N ARG A 267 -0.97 -23.05 17.61
CA ARG A 267 -0.33 -21.72 17.60
C ARG A 267 -1.31 -20.54 17.59
N LEU A 268 -2.52 -20.73 17.07
CA LEU A 268 -3.53 -19.67 17.10
C LEU A 268 -4.06 -19.44 18.52
N TYR A 269 -4.02 -20.48 19.37
CA TYR A 269 -4.55 -20.47 20.74
C TYR A 269 -3.51 -20.30 21.85
N GLN A 270 -2.21 -20.37 21.56
CA GLN A 270 -1.16 -19.99 22.51
C GLN A 270 -1.19 -18.45 22.67
N LYS A 271 -1.90 -18.03 23.73
CA LYS A 271 -2.04 -16.64 24.20
C LYS A 271 -0.72 -16.09 24.74
#